data_AF-A0A660NSE0-F1
#
_entry.id   AF-A0A660NSE0-F1
#
_cell.length_a   1.000
_cell.length_b   1.000
_cell.length_c   1.000
_cell.angle_alpha   90.00
_cell.angle_beta   90.00
_cell.angle_gamma   90.00
#
_symmetry.space_group_name_H-M   'P 1'
#
loop_
_entity.id
_entity.type
_entity.pdbx_description
1 polymer ?
#
loop_
_entity_poly.entity_id
_entity_poly.type
_entity_poly.pdbx_seq_one_letter_code
_entity_poly.pdbx_strand_id
1 'polypeptide(L)'
;MMKKLLTLILSTTFVWNGLAKTNKTVWGKSEYKGKPWVENVSRPNTITDGLNGKHFSIWSSHGRYYDANKGVWKWQRPNLFGTTEDLYTQTIVIPYLFPMLENAGAVVVSPRERDWQKQEVIVDNDNPRAN
;
A
#
# COMPACT_ATOMS: atom_id res chain seq x y z
N MET A 1 -34.19 -52.83 6.84
CA MET A 1 -33.85 -52.01 8.04
C MET A 1 -32.49 -51.31 7.92
N MET A 2 -32.11 -50.75 6.76
CA MET A 2 -30.78 -50.13 6.53
C MET A 2 -30.83 -48.86 5.68
N LYS A 3 -31.97 -48.16 5.63
CA LYS A 3 -32.11 -46.90 4.86
C LYS A 3 -32.42 -45.66 5.71
N LYS A 4 -32.58 -45.81 7.03
CA LYS A 4 -32.82 -44.69 7.96
C LYS A 4 -31.60 -44.30 8.80
N LEU A 5 -30.47 -45.00 8.68
CA LEU A 5 -29.26 -44.70 9.45
C LEU A 5 -28.30 -43.75 8.71
N LEU A 6 -28.40 -43.65 7.38
CA LEU A 6 -27.47 -42.82 6.60
C LEU A 6 -27.88 -41.33 6.57
N THR A 7 -29.12 -41.00 6.93
CA THR A 7 -29.64 -39.63 6.91
C THR A 7 -29.31 -38.83 8.17
N LEU A 8 -28.73 -39.45 9.21
CA LEU A 8 -28.37 -38.75 10.46
C LEU A 8 -26.89 -38.32 10.51
N ILE A 9 -26.05 -38.80 9.59
CA ILE A 9 -24.63 -38.41 9.53
C ILE A 9 -24.43 -37.14 8.67
N LEU A 10 -25.46 -36.73 7.91
CA LEU A 10 -25.39 -35.56 7.04
C LEU A 10 -25.69 -34.22 7.74
N SER A 11 -26.02 -34.22 9.04
CA SER A 11 -26.46 -33.01 9.74
C SER A 11 -25.46 -32.42 10.75
N THR A 12 -24.27 -33.01 10.95
CA THR A 12 -23.41 -32.62 12.09
C THR A 12 -21.99 -32.18 11.78
N THR A 13 -21.56 -32.10 10.53
CA THR A 13 -20.21 -31.58 10.23
C THR A 13 -20.24 -30.64 9.04
N PHE A 14 -20.36 -29.34 9.31
CA PHE A 14 -19.70 -28.23 8.61
C PHE A 14 -20.26 -26.91 9.17
N VAL A 15 -20.21 -26.72 10.49
CA VAL A 15 -20.14 -25.35 11.02
C VAL A 15 -18.68 -24.96 10.89
N TRP A 16 -18.33 -24.42 9.72
CA TRP A 16 -17.07 -23.72 9.54
C TRP A 16 -17.10 -22.55 10.53
N ASN A 17 -16.41 -22.69 11.66
CA ASN A 17 -16.04 -21.54 12.48
C ASN A 17 -15.07 -20.71 11.63
N GLY A 18 -15.63 -19.86 10.76
CA GLY A 18 -14.92 -18.72 10.26
C GLY A 18 -14.58 -17.87 11.47
N LEU A 19 -13.37 -18.03 12.02
CA LEU A 19 -12.81 -17.00 12.88
C LEU A 19 -12.71 -15.76 12.00
N ALA A 20 -13.74 -14.91 12.03
CA ALA A 20 -13.60 -13.53 11.65
C ALA A 20 -12.45 -13.01 12.52
N LYS A 21 -11.29 -12.74 11.90
CA LYS A 21 -10.17 -12.11 12.57
C LYS A 21 -10.73 -10.82 13.14
N THR A 22 -10.92 -10.78 14.46
CA THR A 22 -11.25 -9.54 15.16
C THR A 22 -10.00 -8.69 15.06
N ASN A 23 -9.86 -7.99 13.93
CA ASN A 23 -8.82 -6.99 13.74
C ASN A 23 -9.13 -5.88 14.75
N LYS A 24 -8.67 -6.06 16.00
CA LYS A 24 -8.49 -4.96 16.92
C LYS A 24 -7.63 -3.96 16.16
N THR A 25 -8.25 -2.85 15.77
CA THR A 25 -7.58 -1.75 15.09
C THR A 25 -6.39 -1.35 15.96
N VAL A 26 -5.18 -1.54 15.43
CA VAL A 26 -3.91 -1.19 16.10
C VAL A 26 -3.67 0.33 16.05
N TRP A 27 -4.69 1.09 15.63
CA TRP A 27 -4.65 2.53 15.48
C TRP A 27 -4.18 3.19 16.79
N GLY A 28 -3.22 4.11 16.68
CA GLY A 28 -2.60 4.78 17.83
C GLY A 28 -1.37 4.07 18.42
N LYS A 29 -1.20 2.75 18.26
CA LYS A 29 -0.06 2.02 18.86
C LYS A 29 1.25 2.22 18.12
N SER A 30 1.18 2.43 16.81
CA SER A 30 2.33 2.69 15.93
C SER A 30 2.52 4.18 15.64
N GLU A 31 1.93 5.06 16.46
CA GLU A 31 2.14 6.49 16.29
C GLU A 31 3.55 6.89 16.74
N TYR A 32 4.25 7.54 15.82
CA TYR A 32 5.52 8.17 16.12
C TYR A 32 5.36 9.21 17.24
N LYS A 33 6.31 9.21 18.19
CA LYS A 33 6.36 10.14 19.32
C LYS A 33 7.60 11.01 19.17
N GLY A 34 7.42 12.27 18.82
CA GLY A 34 8.53 13.21 18.63
C GLY A 34 8.17 14.36 17.70
N LYS A 35 9.17 15.15 17.33
CA LYS A 35 9.02 16.21 16.31
C LYS A 35 8.80 15.59 14.92
N PRO A 36 7.93 16.17 14.09
CA PRO A 36 7.77 15.73 12.70
C PRO A 36 9.12 15.63 11.99
N TRP A 37 9.27 14.65 11.10
CA TRP A 37 10.52 14.49 10.34
C TRP A 37 10.78 15.64 9.37
N VAL A 38 9.72 16.25 8.85
CA VAL A 38 9.76 17.38 7.93
C VAL A 38 8.62 18.32 8.27
N GLU A 39 8.87 19.64 8.19
CA GLU A 39 7.86 20.69 8.39
C GLU A 39 7.93 21.70 7.25
N ASN A 40 6.76 22.19 6.80
CA ASN A 40 6.69 23.27 5.82
C ASN A 40 6.78 24.63 6.54
N VAL A 41 7.98 25.19 6.59
CA VAL A 41 8.27 26.49 7.23
C VAL A 41 7.61 27.69 6.54
N SER A 42 7.20 27.54 5.28
CA SER A 42 6.56 28.60 4.50
C SER A 42 5.04 28.64 4.69
N ARG A 43 4.45 27.65 5.37
CA ARG A 43 3.01 27.61 5.63
C ARG A 43 2.63 28.74 6.60
N PRO A 44 1.57 29.53 6.33
CA PRO A 44 1.21 30.68 7.16
C PRO A 44 0.54 30.31 8.49
N ASN A 45 0.19 29.04 8.71
CA ASN A 45 -0.54 28.57 9.87
C ASN A 45 -0.01 27.23 10.40
N THR A 46 -0.18 27.01 11.70
CA THR A 46 0.04 25.70 12.33
C THR A 46 -1.26 24.89 12.29
N ILE A 47 -1.16 23.59 12.03
CA ILE A 47 -2.31 22.68 12.10
C ILE A 47 -2.42 22.11 13.50
N THR A 48 -3.54 22.35 14.16
CA THR A 48 -3.82 21.93 15.54
C THR A 48 -4.64 20.65 15.59
N ASP A 49 -5.71 20.57 14.80
CA ASP A 49 -6.74 19.52 14.89
C ASP A 49 -6.73 18.53 13.71
N GLY A 50 -5.70 18.61 12.87
CA GLY A 50 -5.51 17.72 11.72
C GLY A 50 -4.64 16.51 12.03
N LEU A 51 -3.87 16.09 11.01
CA LEU A 51 -2.90 15.00 11.06
C LEU A 51 -1.49 15.48 11.43
N ASN A 52 -1.36 16.62 12.13
CA ASN A 52 -0.06 17.15 12.52
C ASN A 52 0.74 16.13 13.34
N GLY A 53 2.03 15.94 12.99
CA GLY A 53 2.91 14.96 13.63
C GLY A 53 2.59 13.49 13.32
N LYS A 54 1.61 13.20 12.44
CA LYS A 54 1.33 11.83 11.97
C LYS A 54 2.18 11.51 10.75
N HIS A 55 2.73 10.30 10.71
CA HIS A 55 3.54 9.82 9.60
C HIS A 55 2.82 8.70 8.86
N PHE A 56 2.67 8.84 7.54
CA PHE A 56 2.08 7.83 6.67
C PHE A 56 3.11 7.37 5.64
N SER A 57 3.25 6.06 5.50
CA SER A 57 3.96 5.48 4.36
C SER A 57 2.92 4.89 3.41
N ILE A 58 2.85 5.41 2.19
CA ILE A 58 1.77 5.08 1.26
C ILE A 58 2.36 4.58 -0.07
N TRP A 59 1.85 3.43 -0.51
CA TRP A 59 2.18 2.81 -1.79
C TRP A 59 1.01 3.01 -2.75
N SER A 60 1.27 3.63 -3.89
CA SER A 60 0.28 3.86 -4.95
C SER A 60 0.06 2.60 -5.80
N SER A 61 -0.41 1.50 -5.20
CA SER A 61 -0.55 0.17 -5.81
C SER A 61 0.80 -0.56 -6.05
N HIS A 62 0.96 -1.21 -7.19
CA HIS A 62 1.95 -2.26 -7.46
C HIS A 62 3.23 -1.70 -8.11
N GLY A 63 4.04 -2.59 -8.68
CA GLY A 63 5.13 -2.27 -9.60
C GLY A 63 5.28 -3.31 -10.71
N ARG A 64 6.29 -3.14 -11.57
CA ARG A 64 6.76 -4.25 -12.42
C ARG A 64 7.41 -5.31 -11.53
N TYR A 65 7.21 -6.56 -11.89
CA TYR A 65 7.94 -7.68 -11.31
C TYR A 65 8.57 -8.53 -12.41
N TYR A 66 9.67 -9.19 -12.08
CA TYR A 66 10.35 -10.09 -13.00
C TYR A 66 9.69 -11.47 -12.99
N ASP A 67 9.16 -11.90 -14.13
CA ASP A 67 8.63 -13.26 -14.32
C ASP A 67 9.79 -14.17 -14.78
N ALA A 68 10.40 -14.89 -13.84
CA ALA A 68 11.57 -15.73 -14.10
C ALA A 68 11.30 -16.84 -15.14
N ASN A 69 10.08 -17.38 -15.19
CA ASN A 69 9.72 -18.43 -16.15
C ASN A 69 9.66 -17.90 -17.59
N LYS A 70 9.33 -16.62 -17.75
CA LYS A 70 9.21 -15.96 -19.05
C LYS A 70 10.42 -15.08 -19.39
N GLY A 71 11.33 -14.87 -18.45
CA GLY A 71 12.49 -14.01 -18.60
C GLY A 71 12.16 -12.53 -18.84
N VAL A 72 10.99 -12.04 -18.41
CA VAL A 72 10.52 -10.69 -18.73
C VAL A 72 9.97 -9.94 -17.51
N TRP A 73 10.21 -8.62 -17.49
CA TRP A 73 9.57 -7.70 -16.56
C TRP A 73 8.14 -7.39 -17.01
N LYS A 74 7.16 -7.70 -16.17
CA LYS A 74 5.75 -7.46 -16.48
C LYS A 74 5.01 -6.81 -15.31
N TRP A 75 3.87 -6.20 -15.62
CA TRP A 75 2.95 -5.69 -14.62
C TRP A 75 2.20 -6.86 -13.95
N GLN A 76 1.88 -6.70 -12.67
CA GLN A 76 1.12 -7.72 -11.92
C GLN A 76 -0.31 -7.90 -12.43
N ARG A 77 -0.87 -6.88 -13.08
CA ARG A 77 -2.23 -6.87 -13.60
C ARG A 77 -2.24 -6.59 -15.10
N PRO A 78 -3.21 -7.15 -15.85
CA PRO A 78 -3.35 -6.87 -17.26
C PRO A 78 -3.68 -5.39 -17.50
N ASN A 79 -3.39 -4.91 -18.71
CA ASN A 79 -3.79 -3.58 -19.12
C ASN A 79 -5.32 -3.49 -19.14
N LEU A 80 -5.86 -2.49 -18.45
CA LEU A 80 -7.29 -2.22 -18.39
C LEU A 80 -7.53 -0.85 -19.01
N PHE A 81 -8.38 -0.76 -20.04
CA PHE A 81 -8.69 0.49 -20.75
C PHE A 81 -7.45 1.29 -21.22
N GLY A 82 -6.39 0.59 -21.64
CA GLY A 82 -5.17 1.24 -22.13
C GLY A 82 -4.22 1.75 -21.04
N THR A 83 -4.51 1.48 -19.76
CA THR A 83 -3.61 1.79 -18.64
C THR A 83 -3.26 0.53 -17.85
N THR A 84 -2.22 0.62 -17.03
CA THR A 84 -1.87 -0.40 -16.03
C THR A 84 -2.29 0.12 -14.66
N GLU A 85 -2.67 -0.79 -13.74
CA GLU A 85 -3.06 -0.40 -12.38
C GLU A 85 -1.99 0.49 -11.73
N ASP A 86 -0.73 0.16 -11.97
CA ASP A 86 0.46 0.88 -11.51
C ASP A 86 0.51 2.37 -11.85
N LEU A 87 0.17 2.71 -13.10
CA LEU A 87 0.17 4.09 -13.58
C LEU A 87 -1.13 4.78 -13.17
N TYR A 88 -2.25 4.05 -13.23
CA TYR A 88 -3.57 4.60 -12.93
C TYR A 88 -3.71 5.05 -11.47
N THR A 89 -3.30 4.24 -10.50
CA THR A 89 -3.42 4.61 -9.08
C THR A 89 -2.53 5.80 -8.73
N GLN A 90 -1.37 5.92 -9.37
CA GLN A 90 -0.47 7.07 -9.19
C GLN A 90 -1.11 8.39 -9.61
N THR A 91 -1.94 8.41 -10.67
CA THR A 91 -2.63 9.63 -11.10
C THR A 91 -3.67 10.12 -10.09
N ILE A 92 -4.04 9.28 -9.11
CA ILE A 92 -4.93 9.67 -8.01
C ILE A 92 -4.12 9.97 -6.74
N VAL A 93 -3.19 9.08 -6.39
CA VAL A 93 -2.47 9.15 -5.12
C VAL A 93 -1.53 10.35 -5.05
N ILE A 94 -0.73 10.58 -6.09
CA ILE A 94 0.30 11.63 -6.09
C ILE A 94 -0.32 13.04 -6.12
N PRO A 95 -1.22 13.38 -7.06
CA PRO A 95 -1.73 14.74 -7.14
C PRO A 95 -2.88 15.07 -6.17
N TYR A 96 -3.53 14.06 -5.57
CA TYR A 96 -4.67 14.31 -4.69
C TYR A 96 -4.48 13.77 -3.27
N LEU A 97 -4.21 12.48 -3.10
CA LEU A 97 -4.16 11.88 -1.76
C LEU A 97 -2.98 12.41 -0.93
N PHE A 98 -1.79 12.48 -1.50
CA PHE A 98 -0.61 13.02 -0.81
C PHE A 98 -0.82 14.47 -0.39
N PRO A 99 -1.18 15.40 -1.31
CA PRO A 99 -1.49 16.78 -0.94
C PRO A 99 -2.59 16.89 0.10
N MET A 100 -3.64 16.06 0.04
CA MET A 100 -4.72 16.08 1.04
C MET A 100 -4.20 15.78 2.45
N LEU A 101 -3.37 14.75 2.61
CA LEU A 101 -2.81 14.35 3.90
C LEU A 101 -1.76 15.36 4.40
N GLU A 102 -0.91 15.87 3.52
CA GLU A 102 0.12 16.87 3.84
C GLU A 102 -0.49 18.24 4.18
N ASN A 103 -1.59 18.60 3.50
CA ASN A 103 -2.41 19.77 3.86
C ASN A 103 -3.16 19.58 5.17
N ALA A 104 -3.46 18.34 5.56
CA ALA A 104 -3.92 18.02 6.90
C ALA A 104 -2.77 17.98 7.94
N GLY A 105 -1.50 18.15 7.55
CA GLY A 105 -0.36 18.24 8.47
C GLY A 105 0.43 16.95 8.65
N ALA A 106 0.09 15.89 7.92
CA ALA A 106 0.86 14.66 7.97
C ALA A 106 2.21 14.79 7.25
N VAL A 107 3.19 14.01 7.69
CA VAL A 107 4.36 13.67 6.87
C VAL A 107 3.99 12.42 6.07
N VAL A 108 4.01 12.54 4.75
CA VAL A 108 3.73 11.41 3.86
C VAL A 108 5.04 10.97 3.20
N VAL A 109 5.33 9.68 3.25
CA VAL A 109 6.49 9.08 2.59
C VAL A 109 5.99 8.11 1.53
N SER A 110 6.65 8.14 0.38
CA SER A 110 6.43 7.21 -0.71
C SER A 110 7.71 6.40 -0.94
N PRO A 111 7.59 5.09 -1.15
CA PRO A 111 8.71 4.23 -1.59
C PRO A 111 9.15 4.52 -3.03
N ARG A 112 8.32 5.25 -3.79
CA ARG A 112 8.56 5.63 -5.17
C ARG A 112 8.75 7.13 -5.28
N GLU A 113 9.59 7.53 -6.21
CA GLU A 113 9.71 8.92 -6.62
C GLU A 113 8.33 9.46 -7.01
N ARG A 114 8.02 10.67 -6.53
CA ARG A 114 6.70 11.30 -6.75
C ARG A 114 6.66 12.08 -8.06
N ASP A 115 7.82 12.54 -8.52
CA ASP A 115 7.96 13.24 -9.78
C ASP A 115 8.06 12.26 -10.95
N TRP A 116 7.48 12.66 -12.08
CA TRP A 116 7.53 11.88 -13.30
C TRP A 116 8.90 12.03 -13.95
N GLN A 117 9.84 11.17 -13.56
CA GLN A 117 11.16 11.10 -14.16
C GLN A 117 11.10 10.22 -15.42
N LYS A 118 11.63 10.75 -16.54
CA LYS A 118 11.75 9.99 -17.80
C LYS A 118 13.05 9.21 -17.91
N GLN A 119 14.02 9.52 -17.06
CA GLN A 119 15.30 8.83 -16.99
C GLN A 119 15.15 7.59 -16.09
N GLU A 120 15.41 6.40 -16.63
CA GLU A 120 15.54 5.17 -15.85
C GLU A 120 17.00 5.00 -15.43
N VAL A 121 17.23 4.83 -14.12
CA VAL A 121 18.55 4.52 -13.57
C VAL A 121 18.45 3.16 -12.87
N ILE A 122 19.22 2.19 -13.34
CA ILE A 122 19.33 0.87 -12.72
C ILE A 122 20.59 0.86 -11.86
N VAL A 123 20.42 0.78 -10.53
CA VAL A 123 21.53 0.72 -9.58
C VAL A 123 21.78 -0.74 -9.23
N ASP A 124 22.92 -1.27 -9.66
CA ASP A 124 23.41 -2.59 -9.29
C ASP A 124 24.32 -2.48 -8.06
N ASN A 125 23.82 -2.90 -6.90
CA ASN A 125 24.56 -2.90 -5.64
C ASN A 125 25.55 -4.08 -5.52
N ASP A 126 25.52 -5.03 -6.46
CA ASP A 126 26.40 -6.20 -6.43
C ASP A 126 27.75 -5.93 -7.12
N ASN A 127 27.94 -4.76 -7.74
CA ASN A 127 29.19 -4.34 -8.35
C ASN A 127 29.90 -3.23 -7.55
N PRO A 128 30.91 -3.55 -6.73
CA PRO A 128 31.64 -2.56 -5.92
C PRO A 128 32.49 -1.56 -6.73
N ARG A 129 32.50 -1.65 -8.07
CA ARG A 129 33.27 -0.76 -8.97
C ARG A 129 32.40 0.13 -9.86
N ALA A 130 31.08 0.10 -9.72
CA ALA A 130 30.19 0.97 -10.48
C ALA A 130 30.06 2.34 -9.80
N ASN A 131 30.99 3.26 -10.09
CA ASN A 131 30.85 4.71 -9.92
C ASN A 131 31.54 5.41 -11.10
#